data_AF-A0A2G2CRS9-F1
#
_entry.id   AF-A0A2G2CRS9-F1
#
_cell.length_a   1.000
_cell.length_b   1.000
_cell.length_c   1.000
_cell.angle_alpha   90.00
_cell.angle_beta   90.00
_cell.angle_gamma   90.00
#
_symmetry.space_group_name_H-M   'P 1'
#
loop_
_entity.id
_entity.type
_entity.pdbx_description
1 polymer ?
#
loop_
_entity_poly.entity_id
_entity_poly.type
_entity_poly.pdbx_seq_one_letter_code
_entity_poly.pdbx_strand_id
1 'polypeptide(L)'
;MKTTTNLKFIAIASIMLLLNFSIFAQNETNRPKYLSATTMHWNMDKEDFSMDAWKAVEKEYLQKVVAKNEYISSASYYTHLFSPDNSEVLYVQTYPSWEAMEKAAERSEELAKQAWPDEKARGKFFKNRDDYFSANHSDEIYAPLDGAKLIPQDNDEDLVLYIRRTYFTFPDDGSQNEFNEMRAENMAKVISKNEYIKGYYPNVHAWGSDKTEFVEAFFVDSMCDLEKMFDKNGELISQAWPGDTGKQRGKKWNKYFTGVHGDSAYTLVAELSK
;
A
#
# COMPACT_ATOMS: atom_id res chain seq x y z
N MET A 1 -8.07 -5.83 59.40
CA MET A 1 -7.66 -6.76 58.33
C MET A 1 -8.63 -6.61 57.16
N LYS A 2 -8.13 -6.59 55.92
CA LYS A 2 -8.87 -6.59 54.61
C LYS A 2 -9.31 -5.24 54.01
N THR A 3 -8.35 -4.46 53.53
CA THR A 3 -8.60 -3.45 52.46
C THR A 3 -7.52 -3.45 51.37
N THR A 4 -6.44 -4.23 51.53
CA THR A 4 -5.30 -4.25 50.60
C THR A 4 -5.51 -5.14 49.37
N THR A 5 -6.52 -6.03 49.36
CA THR A 5 -6.74 -6.98 48.24
C THR A 5 -7.47 -6.34 47.05
N ASN A 6 -8.35 -5.35 47.28
CA ASN A 6 -9.12 -4.71 46.21
C ASN A 6 -8.31 -3.67 45.40
N LEU A 7 -7.33 -3.01 46.02
CA LEU A 7 -6.47 -2.03 45.34
C LEU A 7 -5.53 -2.67 44.31
N LYS A 8 -5.04 -3.89 44.56
CA LYS A 8 -4.19 -4.61 43.60
C LYS A 8 -4.98 -5.07 42.37
N PHE A 9 -6.22 -5.52 42.55
CA PHE A 9 -7.10 -5.90 41.44
C PHE A 9 -7.50 -4.70 40.58
N ILE A 10 -7.80 -3.56 41.20
CA ILE A 10 -8.11 -2.32 40.47
C ILE A 10 -6.87 -1.81 39.72
N ALA A 11 -5.68 -1.85 40.32
CA ALA A 11 -4.44 -1.44 39.65
C ALA A 11 -4.10 -2.33 38.44
N ILE A 12 -4.28 -3.65 38.56
CA ILE A 12 -4.04 -4.59 37.45
C ILE A 12 -5.08 -4.40 36.33
N ALA A 13 -6.36 -4.22 36.68
CA ALA A 13 -7.42 -3.94 35.71
C ALA A 13 -7.20 -2.61 34.98
N SER A 14 -6.74 -1.56 35.68
CA SER A 14 -6.42 -0.26 35.08
C SER A 14 -5.19 -0.32 34.18
N ILE A 15 -4.15 -1.10 34.54
CA ILE A 15 -2.97 -1.30 33.68
C ILE A 15 -3.36 -2.10 32.43
N MET A 16 -4.21 -3.14 32.55
CA MET A 16 -4.72 -3.88 31.38
C MET A 16 -5.62 -3.02 30.48
N LEU A 17 -6.42 -2.10 31.04
CA LEU A 17 -7.18 -1.14 30.23
C LEU A 17 -6.27 -0.17 29.47
N LEU A 18 -5.19 0.32 30.09
CA LEU A 18 -4.26 1.26 29.45
C LEU A 18 -3.41 0.60 28.36
N LEU A 19 -3.10 -0.70 28.48
CA LEU A 19 -2.34 -1.45 27.46
C LEU A 19 -3.13 -1.68 26.16
N ASN A 20 -4.47 -1.61 26.18
CA ASN A 20 -5.30 -1.82 24.99
C ASN A 20 -5.44 -0.57 24.10
N PHE A 21 -5.12 0.63 24.61
CA PHE A 21 -5.23 1.87 23.84
C PHE A 21 -3.94 2.27 23.11
N SER A 22 -2.79 1.68 23.47
CA SER A 22 -1.49 2.04 22.87
C SER A 22 -1.23 1.42 21.50
N ILE A 23 -1.94 0.35 21.12
CA ILE A 23 -1.71 -0.36 19.85
C ILE A 23 -2.16 0.49 18.65
N PHE A 24 -3.19 1.34 18.81
CA PHE A 24 -3.66 2.22 17.73
C PHE A 24 -2.77 3.45 17.54
N ALA A 25 -2.17 3.99 18.62
CA ALA A 25 -1.37 5.22 18.55
C ALA A 25 0.04 4.99 17.97
N GLN A 26 0.63 3.80 18.12
CA GLN A 26 1.97 3.50 17.59
C GLN A 26 2.00 3.39 16.06
N ASN A 27 0.86 3.08 15.42
CA ASN A 27 0.77 2.97 13.96
C ASN A 27 0.73 4.33 13.23
N GLU A 28 0.38 5.42 13.92
CA GLU A 28 0.29 6.77 13.35
C GLU A 28 1.67 7.40 13.10
N THR A 29 2.64 7.15 13.98
CA THR A 29 3.94 7.87 13.97
C THR A 29 4.88 7.42 12.84
N ASN A 30 4.74 6.18 12.34
CA ASN A 30 5.61 5.62 11.30
C ASN A 30 4.92 5.49 9.94
N ARG A 31 3.72 6.05 9.80
CA ARG A 31 2.97 5.97 8.56
C ARG A 31 3.51 6.95 7.52
N PRO A 32 3.75 6.52 6.26
CA PRO A 32 4.11 7.45 5.20
C PRO A 32 2.99 8.47 4.97
N LYS A 33 3.39 9.72 4.70
CA LYS A 33 2.45 10.79 4.33
C LYS A 33 2.12 10.78 2.85
N TYR A 34 3.05 10.32 2.04
CA TYR A 34 2.89 10.21 0.59
C TYR A 34 3.48 8.90 0.09
N LEU A 35 2.96 8.44 -1.03
CA LEU A 35 3.63 7.44 -1.85
C LEU A 35 3.60 7.88 -3.31
N SER A 36 4.69 7.67 -4.03
CA SER A 36 4.70 7.72 -5.49
C SER A 36 4.41 6.33 -6.02
N ALA A 37 3.62 6.25 -7.08
CA ALA A 37 3.42 5.05 -7.88
C ALA A 37 3.78 5.40 -9.31
N THR A 38 4.86 4.81 -9.81
CA THR A 38 5.23 4.86 -11.21
C THR A 38 4.75 3.59 -11.88
N THR A 39 3.86 3.71 -12.86
CA THR A 39 3.46 2.61 -13.73
C THR A 39 4.38 2.62 -14.94
N MET A 40 5.29 1.66 -15.00
CA MET A 40 6.19 1.42 -16.13
C MET A 40 5.67 0.26 -16.97
N HIS A 41 6.25 0.08 -18.15
CA HIS A 41 5.90 -1.00 -19.06
C HIS A 41 7.16 -1.74 -19.49
N TRP A 42 7.14 -3.07 -19.54
CA TRP A 42 8.24 -3.85 -20.08
C TRP A 42 8.58 -3.42 -21.50
N ASN A 43 9.88 -3.40 -21.82
CA ASN A 43 10.34 -3.28 -23.20
C ASN A 43 10.08 -4.59 -23.93
N MET A 44 8.92 -4.68 -24.59
CA MET A 44 8.50 -5.89 -25.34
C MET A 44 9.37 -6.17 -26.57
N ASP A 45 10.18 -5.20 -27.02
CA ASP A 45 11.11 -5.34 -28.14
C ASP A 45 12.50 -5.83 -27.71
N LYS A 46 12.75 -6.01 -26.40
CA LYS A 46 14.03 -6.51 -25.89
C LYS A 46 14.20 -8.00 -26.21
N GLU A 47 15.03 -8.31 -27.21
CA GLU A 47 15.24 -9.70 -27.67
C GLU A 47 15.87 -10.61 -26.61
N ASP A 48 16.72 -10.07 -25.74
CA ASP A 48 17.44 -10.81 -24.69
C ASP A 48 16.83 -10.60 -23.29
N PHE A 49 15.50 -10.36 -23.22
CA PHE A 49 14.81 -10.17 -21.95
C PHE A 49 15.02 -11.37 -21.00
N SER A 50 15.42 -11.08 -19.77
CA SER A 50 15.54 -12.06 -18.70
C SER A 50 15.06 -11.45 -17.39
N MET A 51 14.08 -12.11 -16.77
CA MET A 51 13.53 -11.71 -15.48
C MET A 51 14.60 -11.74 -14.38
N ASP A 52 15.47 -12.76 -14.38
CA ASP A 52 16.56 -12.87 -13.41
C ASP A 52 17.61 -11.78 -13.60
N ALA A 53 17.91 -11.41 -14.86
CA ALA A 53 18.85 -10.35 -15.16
C ALA A 53 18.28 -8.97 -14.78
N TRP A 54 16.99 -8.73 -15.03
CA TRP A 54 16.28 -7.54 -14.54
C TRP A 54 16.33 -7.46 -13.00
N LYS A 55 15.93 -8.54 -12.32
CA LYS A 55 15.98 -8.63 -10.84
C LYS A 55 17.38 -8.36 -10.32
N ALA A 56 18.43 -8.90 -10.94
CA ALA A 56 19.81 -8.66 -10.52
C ALA A 56 20.20 -7.17 -10.63
N VAL A 57 19.81 -6.51 -11.73
CA VAL A 57 20.09 -5.08 -11.94
C VAL A 57 19.34 -4.20 -10.95
N GLU A 58 18.05 -4.47 -10.72
CA GLU A 58 17.26 -3.72 -9.74
C GLU A 58 17.71 -3.99 -8.30
N LYS A 59 18.14 -5.21 -7.99
CA LYS A 59 18.71 -5.56 -6.68
C LYS A 59 20.02 -4.81 -6.42
N GLU A 60 20.86 -4.66 -7.44
CA GLU A 60 22.07 -3.83 -7.36
C GLU A 60 21.71 -2.36 -7.07
N TYR A 61 20.73 -1.80 -7.80
CA TYR A 61 20.26 -0.43 -7.57
C TYR A 61 19.63 -0.25 -6.19
N LEU A 62 18.79 -1.19 -5.75
CA LEU A 62 18.18 -1.23 -4.43
C LEU A 62 19.26 -1.16 -3.33
N GLN A 63 20.24 -2.07 -3.38
CA GLN A 63 21.28 -2.16 -2.36
C GLN A 63 22.22 -0.96 -2.33
N LYS A 64 22.53 -0.39 -3.51
CA LYS A 64 23.50 0.71 -3.62
C LYS A 64 22.88 2.09 -3.44
N VAL A 65 21.60 2.26 -3.78
CA VAL A 65 20.92 3.56 -3.82
C VAL A 65 19.71 3.57 -2.90
N VAL A 66 18.66 2.81 -3.22
CA VAL A 66 17.34 2.95 -2.55
C VAL A 66 17.41 2.62 -1.05
N ALA A 67 18.06 1.51 -0.68
CA ALA A 67 18.23 1.08 0.70
C ALA A 67 19.03 2.09 1.54
N LYS A 68 19.96 2.81 0.92
CA LYS A 68 20.82 3.81 1.57
C LYS A 68 20.23 5.22 1.59
N ASN A 69 19.12 5.44 0.90
CA ASN A 69 18.45 6.73 0.83
C ASN A 69 17.48 6.89 2.00
N GLU A 70 17.85 7.70 2.98
CA GLU A 70 17.12 7.93 4.22
C GLU A 70 15.74 8.59 4.03
N TYR A 71 15.47 9.19 2.87
CA TYR A 71 14.21 9.87 2.59
C TYR A 71 13.13 8.95 2.02
N ILE A 72 13.50 7.75 1.58
CA ILE A 72 12.59 6.70 1.11
C ILE A 72 12.28 5.77 2.28
N SER A 73 11.03 5.76 2.76
CA SER A 73 10.63 4.91 3.89
C SER A 73 10.47 3.43 3.49
N SER A 74 10.00 3.18 2.27
CA SER A 74 9.88 1.85 1.66
C SER A 74 9.86 1.99 0.15
N ALA A 75 10.23 0.93 -0.55
CA ALA A 75 10.17 0.85 -2.01
C ALA A 75 9.94 -0.60 -2.43
N SER A 76 9.06 -0.84 -3.39
CA SER A 76 8.75 -2.20 -3.87
C SER A 76 8.38 -2.19 -5.36
N TYR A 77 8.72 -3.28 -6.04
CA TYR A 77 8.27 -3.59 -7.39
C TYR A 77 7.07 -4.53 -7.37
N TYR A 78 6.15 -4.32 -8.29
CA TYR A 78 5.01 -5.19 -8.53
C TYR A 78 4.88 -5.48 -10.01
N THR A 79 4.77 -6.74 -10.37
CA THR A 79 4.68 -7.19 -11.76
C THR A 79 3.25 -7.60 -12.10
N HIS A 80 2.86 -7.44 -13.36
CA HIS A 80 1.53 -7.81 -13.84
C HIS A 80 1.09 -9.22 -13.38
N LEU A 81 -0.13 -9.31 -12.88
CA LEU A 81 -0.84 -10.58 -12.67
C LEU A 81 -2.22 -10.54 -13.35
N PHE A 82 -2.94 -9.42 -13.15
CA PHE A 82 -4.23 -9.15 -13.75
C PHE A 82 -4.42 -7.63 -13.90
N SER A 83 -4.32 -7.10 -15.10
CA SER A 83 -4.69 -5.72 -15.43
C SER A 83 -4.94 -5.63 -16.94
N PRO A 84 -5.51 -4.51 -17.45
CA PRO A 84 -5.75 -4.34 -18.88
C PRO A 84 -4.49 -4.40 -19.76
N ASP A 85 -3.30 -4.16 -19.21
CA ASP A 85 -2.03 -4.14 -19.93
C ASP A 85 -1.02 -5.10 -19.28
N ASN A 86 -0.66 -6.16 -20.01
CA ASN A 86 0.24 -7.21 -19.54
C ASN A 86 1.72 -6.79 -19.46
N SER A 87 2.08 -5.61 -19.96
CA SER A 87 3.43 -5.08 -19.85
C SER A 87 3.65 -4.32 -18.54
N GLU A 88 2.60 -4.03 -17.76
CA GLU A 88 2.69 -3.17 -16.58
C GLU A 88 3.63 -3.71 -15.49
N VAL A 89 4.41 -2.77 -14.95
CA VAL A 89 5.24 -2.91 -13.75
C VAL A 89 5.01 -1.69 -12.88
N LEU A 90 4.59 -1.88 -11.64
CA LEU A 90 4.49 -0.80 -10.68
C LEU A 90 5.79 -0.70 -9.90
N TYR A 91 6.29 0.52 -9.74
CA TYR A 91 7.30 0.84 -8.75
C TYR A 91 6.72 1.85 -7.77
N VAL A 92 6.59 1.44 -6.51
CA VAL A 92 5.96 2.25 -5.46
C VAL A 92 7.00 2.60 -4.42
N GLN A 93 7.12 3.87 -4.10
CA GLN A 93 7.97 4.37 -3.02
C GLN A 93 7.15 5.19 -2.04
N THR A 94 7.46 5.10 -0.75
CA THR A 94 6.74 5.84 0.30
C THR A 94 7.64 6.84 1.01
N TYR A 95 7.07 7.96 1.44
CA TYR A 95 7.83 9.09 1.98
C TYR A 95 7.16 9.68 3.23
N PRO A 96 7.95 10.21 4.19
CA PRO A 96 7.41 10.86 5.38
C PRO A 96 6.87 12.26 5.10
N SER A 97 7.23 12.89 3.97
CA SER A 97 6.75 14.22 3.56
C SER A 97 6.97 14.46 2.07
N TRP A 98 6.36 15.52 1.53
CA TRP A 98 6.60 15.95 0.15
C TRP A 98 8.06 16.39 -0.06
N GLU A 99 8.61 17.15 0.89
CA GLU A 99 10.03 17.55 0.89
C GLU A 99 10.98 16.35 0.85
N ALA A 100 10.62 15.24 1.52
CA ALA A 100 11.41 14.03 1.46
C ALA A 100 11.42 13.38 0.06
N MET A 101 10.37 13.56 -0.75
CA MET A 101 10.37 13.08 -2.14
C MET A 101 11.42 13.82 -2.98
N GLU A 102 11.48 15.14 -2.85
CA GLU A 102 12.47 15.98 -3.55
C GLU A 102 13.90 15.61 -3.11
N LYS A 103 14.12 15.54 -1.80
CA LYS A 103 15.42 15.13 -1.23
C LYS A 103 15.80 13.70 -1.61
N ALA A 104 14.83 12.79 -1.74
CA ALA A 104 15.09 11.43 -2.18
C ALA A 104 15.65 11.40 -3.61
N ALA A 105 15.16 12.26 -4.51
CA ALA A 105 15.68 12.34 -5.88
C ALA A 105 17.14 12.81 -5.88
N GLU A 106 17.45 13.92 -5.21
CA GLU A 106 18.81 14.45 -5.07
C GLU A 106 19.76 13.42 -4.44
N ARG A 107 19.31 12.79 -3.35
CA ARG A 107 20.08 11.77 -2.64
C ARG A 107 20.35 10.53 -3.49
N SER A 108 19.40 10.15 -4.34
CA SER A 108 19.57 9.01 -5.26
C SER A 108 20.65 9.31 -6.31
N GLU A 109 20.72 10.54 -6.81
CA GLU A 109 21.79 10.95 -7.75
C GLU A 109 23.17 10.93 -7.08
N GLU A 110 23.29 11.45 -5.85
CA GLU A 110 24.53 11.39 -5.07
C GLU A 110 25.00 9.95 -4.85
N LEU A 111 24.09 9.09 -4.38
CA LEU A 111 24.39 7.68 -4.12
C LEU A 111 24.76 6.93 -5.39
N ALA A 112 24.11 7.23 -6.52
CA ALA A 112 24.47 6.68 -7.81
C ALA A 112 25.89 7.09 -8.25
N LYS A 113 26.29 8.36 -8.05
CA LYS A 113 27.66 8.81 -8.30
C LYS A 113 28.68 8.13 -7.38
N GLN A 114 28.31 7.83 -6.13
CA GLN A 114 29.18 7.10 -5.20
C GLN A 114 29.31 5.61 -5.57
N ALA A 115 28.20 4.98 -5.97
CA ALA A 115 28.12 3.58 -6.34
C ALA A 115 28.84 3.28 -7.66
N TRP A 116 28.76 4.20 -8.61
CA TRP A 116 29.45 4.15 -9.90
C TRP A 116 30.16 5.50 -10.17
N PRO A 117 31.38 5.71 -9.62
CA PRO A 117 32.12 6.98 -9.76
C PRO A 117 32.51 7.30 -11.21
N ASP A 118 32.90 6.28 -11.97
CA ASP A 118 33.20 6.42 -13.38
C ASP A 118 31.90 6.70 -14.17
N GLU A 119 31.88 7.81 -14.90
CA GLU A 119 30.70 8.28 -15.63
C GLU A 119 30.28 7.32 -16.74
N LYS A 120 31.23 6.68 -17.43
CA LYS A 120 30.91 5.71 -18.49
C LYS A 120 30.32 4.43 -17.93
N ALA A 121 30.87 3.92 -16.83
CA ALA A 121 30.35 2.75 -16.13
C ALA A 121 28.95 3.02 -15.57
N ARG A 122 28.73 4.19 -14.97
CA ARG A 122 27.43 4.64 -14.48
C ARG A 122 26.41 4.73 -15.62
N GLY A 123 26.77 5.39 -16.73
CA GLY A 123 25.91 5.49 -17.91
C GLY A 123 25.57 4.12 -18.51
N LYS A 124 26.53 3.18 -18.52
CA LYS A 124 26.27 1.80 -18.96
C LYS A 124 25.32 1.06 -18.04
N PHE A 125 25.45 1.25 -16.72
CA PHE A 125 24.53 0.64 -15.74
C PHE A 125 23.10 1.14 -15.94
N PHE A 126 22.89 2.46 -15.96
CA PHE A 126 21.54 3.02 -16.14
C PHE A 126 20.96 2.68 -17.51
N LYS A 127 21.75 2.74 -18.58
CA LYS A 127 21.29 2.29 -19.90
C LYS A 127 20.82 0.83 -19.87
N ASN A 128 21.55 -0.06 -19.20
CA ASN A 128 21.16 -1.47 -19.07
C ASN A 128 19.89 -1.65 -18.23
N ARG A 129 19.73 -0.86 -17.16
CA ARG A 129 18.54 -0.87 -16.32
C ARG A 129 17.30 -0.36 -17.08
N ASP A 130 17.44 0.78 -17.75
CA ASP A 130 16.35 1.44 -18.46
C ASP A 130 15.90 0.63 -19.69
N ASP A 131 16.79 -0.16 -20.29
CA ASP A 131 16.49 -1.01 -21.46
C ASP A 131 15.46 -2.12 -21.18
N TYR A 132 15.21 -2.46 -19.91
CA TYR A 132 14.12 -3.39 -19.53
C TYR A 132 12.73 -2.77 -19.64
N PHE A 133 12.63 -1.43 -19.73
CA PHE A 133 11.37 -0.72 -19.77
C PHE A 133 11.19 0.04 -21.08
N SER A 134 9.95 0.16 -21.52
CA SER A 134 9.60 1.11 -22.57
C SER A 134 9.71 2.54 -22.05
N ALA A 135 9.80 3.53 -22.95
CA ALA A 135 9.77 4.93 -22.57
C ALA A 135 8.41 5.37 -21.98
N ASN A 136 7.33 4.63 -22.25
CA ASN A 136 6.00 4.93 -21.74
C ASN A 136 5.93 4.61 -20.25
N HIS A 137 5.49 5.61 -19.46
CA HIS A 137 5.18 5.46 -18.05
C HIS A 137 4.17 6.52 -17.61
N SER A 138 3.53 6.30 -16.47
CA SER A 138 2.75 7.30 -15.75
C SER A 138 3.20 7.40 -14.29
N ASP A 139 3.07 8.59 -13.72
CA ASP A 139 3.44 8.88 -12.33
C ASP A 139 2.27 9.48 -11.58
N GLU A 140 2.00 8.93 -10.41
CA GLU A 140 0.95 9.41 -9.51
C GLU A 140 1.47 9.50 -8.09
N ILE A 141 0.90 10.41 -7.30
CA ILE A 141 1.22 10.57 -5.88
C ILE A 141 -0.06 10.41 -5.09
N TYR A 142 -0.03 9.51 -4.12
CA TYR A 142 -1.16 9.24 -3.25
C TYR A 142 -0.88 9.69 -1.82
N ALA A 143 -1.94 10.12 -1.15
CA ALA A 143 -2.00 10.35 0.28
C ALA A 143 -2.73 9.17 0.96
N PRO A 144 -2.04 8.42 1.84
CA PRO A 144 -2.67 7.34 2.59
C PRO A 144 -3.73 7.84 3.60
N LEU A 145 -4.88 7.17 3.69
CA LEU A 145 -5.99 7.44 4.65
C LEU A 145 -5.99 6.51 5.87
N ASP A 146 -6.36 6.96 7.08
CA ASP A 146 -6.22 6.14 8.31
C ASP A 146 -6.88 4.76 8.25
N GLY A 147 -6.39 3.82 9.08
CA GLY A 147 -6.91 2.46 9.15
C GLY A 147 -6.21 1.48 8.19
N ALA A 148 -4.89 1.60 8.01
CA ALA A 148 -4.10 0.60 7.32
C ALA A 148 -3.90 -0.67 8.17
N LYS A 149 -3.78 -1.82 7.52
CA LYS A 149 -3.24 -3.07 8.08
C LYS A 149 -1.86 -3.25 7.47
N LEU A 150 -0.80 -3.20 8.29
CA LEU A 150 0.56 -3.28 7.79
C LEU A 150 0.96 -4.74 7.53
N ILE A 151 1.63 -4.97 6.40
CA ILE A 151 2.39 -6.21 6.18
C ILE A 151 3.52 -6.27 7.23
N PRO A 152 3.85 -7.46 7.78
CA PRO A 152 5.02 -7.63 8.63
C PRO A 152 6.29 -7.09 7.98
N GLN A 153 7.16 -6.44 8.76
CA GLN A 153 8.40 -5.84 8.25
C GLN A 153 9.40 -6.87 7.73
N ASP A 154 9.29 -8.12 8.17
CA ASP A 154 10.14 -9.25 7.83
C ASP A 154 9.55 -10.14 6.71
N ASN A 155 8.54 -9.66 5.98
CA ASN A 155 7.98 -10.39 4.85
C ASN A 155 9.02 -10.59 3.73
N ASP A 156 9.37 -11.84 3.47
CA ASP A 156 10.23 -12.27 2.37
C ASP A 156 9.47 -13.02 1.27
N GLU A 157 8.15 -13.13 1.38
CA GLU A 157 7.27 -13.81 0.43
C GLU A 157 6.71 -12.86 -0.64
N ASP A 158 6.69 -13.33 -1.89
CA ASP A 158 5.98 -12.67 -2.98
C ASP A 158 4.46 -12.79 -2.74
N LEU A 159 3.80 -11.65 -2.50
CA LEU A 159 2.37 -11.56 -2.24
C LEU A 159 1.59 -11.08 -3.47
N VAL A 160 0.30 -11.42 -3.53
CA VAL A 160 -0.63 -10.81 -4.48
C VAL A 160 -1.10 -9.47 -3.93
N LEU A 161 -0.79 -8.39 -4.64
CA LEU A 161 -1.37 -7.07 -4.46
C LEU A 161 -2.62 -6.96 -5.33
N TYR A 162 -3.80 -6.91 -4.72
CA TYR A 162 -5.06 -6.53 -5.39
C TYR A 162 -5.34 -5.04 -5.15
N ILE A 163 -5.56 -4.29 -6.22
CA ILE A 163 -5.89 -2.87 -6.20
C ILE A 163 -7.34 -2.72 -6.68
N ARG A 164 -8.17 -2.14 -5.81
CA ARG A 164 -9.51 -1.69 -6.15
C ARG A 164 -9.51 -0.17 -6.27
N ARG A 165 -9.95 0.33 -7.42
CA ARG A 165 -10.22 1.76 -7.63
C ARG A 165 -11.71 2.00 -7.63
N THR A 166 -12.19 2.81 -6.70
CA THR A 166 -13.60 3.24 -6.65
C THR A 166 -13.68 4.75 -6.79
N TYR A 167 -14.79 5.25 -7.31
CA TYR A 167 -14.91 6.67 -7.67
C TYR A 167 -15.90 7.40 -6.76
N PHE A 168 -15.46 8.48 -6.14
CA PHE A 168 -16.28 9.32 -5.28
C PHE A 168 -17.32 10.12 -6.06
N THR A 169 -18.50 10.29 -5.48
CA THR A 169 -19.55 11.21 -5.97
C THR A 169 -19.51 12.59 -5.33
N PHE A 170 -18.80 12.75 -4.21
CA PHE A 170 -18.77 13.96 -3.37
C PHE A 170 -20.18 14.52 -3.08
N PRO A 171 -21.02 13.76 -2.35
CA PRO A 171 -22.41 14.14 -2.13
C PRO A 171 -22.54 15.42 -1.30
N ASP A 172 -23.46 16.31 -1.69
CA ASP A 172 -23.70 17.61 -1.04
C ASP A 172 -24.05 17.50 0.45
N ASP A 173 -24.75 16.43 0.83
CA ASP A 173 -25.20 16.16 2.19
C ASP A 173 -24.29 15.17 2.94
N GLY A 174 -23.07 14.90 2.45
CA GLY A 174 -22.07 14.05 3.12
C GLY A 174 -20.92 14.84 3.73
N SER A 175 -20.18 14.22 4.65
CA SER A 175 -18.95 14.81 5.19
C SER A 175 -17.76 13.83 5.18
N GLN A 176 -16.54 14.38 5.19
CA GLN A 176 -15.30 13.60 5.33
C GLN A 176 -15.27 12.83 6.66
N ASN A 177 -15.77 13.42 7.75
CA ASN A 177 -15.82 12.77 9.05
C ASN A 177 -16.73 11.54 9.02
N GLU A 178 -17.93 11.68 8.47
CA GLU A 178 -18.87 10.56 8.31
C GLU A 178 -18.28 9.43 7.44
N PHE A 179 -17.58 9.77 6.35
CA PHE A 179 -16.87 8.79 5.53
C PHE A 179 -15.76 8.08 6.32
N ASN A 180 -14.93 8.83 7.04
CA ASN A 180 -13.84 8.30 7.85
C ASN A 180 -14.35 7.39 8.98
N GLU A 181 -15.44 7.76 9.65
CA GLU A 181 -16.09 6.91 10.66
C GLU A 181 -16.58 5.59 10.06
N MET A 182 -17.24 5.63 8.90
CA MET A 182 -17.68 4.42 8.21
C MET A 182 -16.51 3.52 7.81
N ARG A 183 -15.40 4.10 7.32
CA ARG A 183 -14.17 3.34 7.02
C ARG A 183 -13.54 2.74 8.26
N ALA A 184 -13.42 3.51 9.34
CA ALA A 184 -12.87 3.02 10.61
C ALA A 184 -13.71 1.85 11.15
N GLU A 185 -15.04 1.96 11.07
CA GLU A 185 -15.94 0.87 11.44
C GLU A 185 -15.76 -0.37 10.54
N ASN A 186 -15.60 -0.18 9.22
CA ASN A 186 -15.32 -1.27 8.28
C ASN A 186 -13.98 -1.95 8.58
N MET A 187 -12.94 -1.14 8.86
CA MET A 187 -11.63 -1.63 9.24
C MET A 187 -11.71 -2.50 10.51
N ALA A 188 -12.42 -2.03 11.55
CA ALA A 188 -12.53 -2.73 12.82
C ALA A 188 -13.39 -4.00 12.77
N LYS A 189 -14.44 -4.03 11.92
CA LYS A 189 -15.40 -5.13 11.88
C LYS A 189 -15.13 -6.16 10.78
N VAL A 190 -14.47 -5.78 9.69
CA VAL A 190 -14.28 -6.61 8.50
C VAL A 190 -12.80 -6.80 8.23
N ILE A 191 -12.08 -5.75 7.83
CA ILE A 191 -10.71 -5.86 7.31
C ILE A 191 -9.73 -6.44 8.34
N SER A 192 -9.78 -5.98 9.59
CA SER A 192 -8.88 -6.46 10.65
C SER A 192 -9.15 -7.92 11.05
N LYS A 193 -10.38 -8.40 10.84
CA LYS A 193 -10.83 -9.76 11.19
C LYS A 193 -10.72 -10.75 10.04
N ASN A 194 -10.47 -10.27 8.83
CA ASN A 194 -10.23 -11.13 7.68
C ASN A 194 -8.78 -11.64 7.71
N GLU A 195 -8.63 -12.95 7.92
CA GLU A 195 -7.33 -13.63 8.05
C GLU A 195 -6.56 -13.73 6.73
N TYR A 196 -7.25 -13.61 5.59
CA TYR A 196 -6.63 -13.62 4.26
C TYR A 196 -5.98 -12.29 3.90
N ILE A 197 -6.41 -11.17 4.50
CA ILE A 197 -5.81 -9.86 4.28
C ILE A 197 -4.52 -9.76 5.09
N LYS A 198 -3.35 -9.85 4.44
CA LYS A 198 -2.04 -9.64 5.08
C LYS A 198 -1.71 -8.17 5.24
N GLY A 199 -2.10 -7.36 4.27
CA GLY A 199 -1.93 -5.92 4.26
C GLY A 199 -3.13 -5.22 3.64
N TYR A 200 -3.42 -4.01 4.09
CA TYR A 200 -4.49 -3.17 3.56
C TYR A 200 -4.09 -1.69 3.67
N TYR A 201 -4.15 -0.99 2.55
CA TYR A 201 -3.72 0.40 2.43
C TYR A 201 -4.76 1.20 1.62
N PRO A 202 -5.60 2.00 2.29
CA PRO A 202 -6.52 2.91 1.63
C PRO A 202 -5.83 4.24 1.31
N ASN A 203 -6.01 4.73 0.09
CA ASN A 203 -5.33 5.89 -0.45
C ASN A 203 -6.28 6.78 -1.27
N VAL A 204 -5.94 8.06 -1.38
CA VAL A 204 -6.56 9.02 -2.31
C VAL A 204 -5.46 9.79 -3.02
N HIS A 205 -5.75 10.41 -4.16
CA HIS A 205 -4.74 11.22 -4.83
C HIS A 205 -4.31 12.42 -3.99
N ALA A 206 -3.00 12.61 -3.87
CA ALA A 206 -2.39 13.90 -3.63
C ALA A 206 -2.11 14.62 -4.96
N TRP A 207 -1.75 13.84 -5.99
CA TRP A 207 -1.54 14.26 -7.37
C TRP A 207 -1.84 13.09 -8.32
N GLY A 208 -2.52 13.33 -9.44
CA GLY A 208 -2.82 12.30 -10.43
C GLY A 208 -3.92 12.70 -11.41
N SER A 209 -4.34 11.75 -12.25
CA SER A 209 -5.28 11.99 -13.35
C SER A 209 -6.73 12.15 -12.92
N ASP A 210 -7.15 11.54 -11.80
CA ASP A 210 -8.55 11.58 -11.35
C ASP A 210 -8.65 11.72 -9.81
N LYS A 211 -8.95 12.94 -9.35
CA LYS A 211 -9.13 13.21 -7.91
C LYS A 211 -10.30 12.47 -7.25
N THR A 212 -11.18 11.85 -8.03
CA THR A 212 -12.32 11.11 -7.51
C THR A 212 -11.94 9.68 -7.10
N GLU A 213 -10.73 9.21 -7.43
CA GLU A 213 -10.32 7.86 -7.07
C GLU A 213 -10.04 7.68 -5.58
N PHE A 214 -10.71 6.68 -5.02
CA PHE A 214 -10.39 6.01 -3.77
C PHE A 214 -9.75 4.67 -4.10
N VAL A 215 -8.47 4.54 -3.77
CA VAL A 215 -7.63 3.39 -4.14
C VAL A 215 -7.34 2.55 -2.92
N GLU A 216 -7.84 1.33 -2.92
CA GLU A 216 -7.63 0.35 -1.86
C GLU A 216 -6.67 -0.74 -2.36
N ALA A 217 -5.52 -0.87 -1.71
CA ALA A 217 -4.55 -1.92 -1.95
C ALA A 217 -4.67 -3.01 -0.87
N PHE A 218 -4.90 -4.25 -1.29
CA PHE A 218 -4.99 -5.43 -0.44
C PHE A 218 -3.87 -6.39 -0.78
N PHE A 219 -3.23 -6.94 0.25
CA PHE A 219 -2.22 -7.98 0.09
C PHE A 219 -2.76 -9.31 0.60
N VAL A 220 -2.61 -10.36 -0.21
CA VAL A 220 -3.02 -11.73 0.10
C VAL A 220 -1.95 -12.71 -0.38
N ASP A 221 -1.94 -13.93 0.15
CA ASP A 221 -0.90 -14.93 -0.17
C ASP A 221 -0.99 -15.43 -1.63
N SER A 222 -2.21 -15.48 -2.19
CA SER A 222 -2.43 -16.04 -3.53
C SER A 222 -3.75 -15.58 -4.15
N MET A 223 -3.95 -15.84 -5.46
CA MET A 223 -5.24 -15.62 -6.12
C MET A 223 -6.37 -16.47 -5.52
N CYS A 224 -6.07 -17.65 -4.96
CA CYS A 224 -7.07 -18.45 -4.24
C CYS A 224 -7.46 -17.77 -2.92
N ASP A 225 -6.51 -17.15 -2.23
CA ASP A 225 -6.79 -16.42 -1.00
C ASP A 225 -7.44 -15.06 -1.27
N LEU A 226 -7.29 -14.50 -2.47
CA LEU A 226 -8.08 -13.36 -2.93
C LEU A 226 -9.59 -13.71 -3.01
N GLU A 227 -9.94 -14.87 -3.57
CA GLU A 227 -11.32 -15.35 -3.58
C GLU A 227 -11.85 -15.55 -2.15
N LYS A 228 -11.10 -16.26 -1.31
CA LYS A 228 -11.47 -16.46 0.11
C LYS A 228 -11.57 -15.15 0.88
N MET A 229 -10.75 -14.16 0.56
CA MET A 229 -10.83 -12.82 1.13
C MET A 229 -12.20 -12.20 0.84
N PHE A 230 -12.71 -12.30 -0.39
CA PHE A 230 -14.03 -11.77 -0.75
C PHE A 230 -15.16 -12.52 -0.05
N ASP A 231 -15.11 -13.85 -0.01
CA ASP A 231 -16.10 -14.65 0.72
C ASP A 231 -16.11 -14.28 2.21
N LYS A 232 -14.93 -14.16 2.82
CA LYS A 232 -14.80 -13.80 4.23
C LYS A 232 -15.26 -12.37 4.50
N ASN A 233 -15.01 -11.44 3.58
CA ASN A 233 -15.56 -10.09 3.66
C ASN A 233 -17.10 -10.14 3.66
N GLY A 234 -17.72 -10.93 2.78
CA GLY A 234 -19.17 -11.10 2.74
C GLY A 234 -19.75 -11.67 4.04
N GLU A 235 -19.09 -12.68 4.61
CA GLU A 235 -19.45 -13.26 5.91
C GLU A 235 -19.38 -12.22 7.03
N LEU A 236 -18.25 -11.52 7.16
CA LEU A 236 -18.00 -10.53 8.21
C LEU A 236 -18.93 -9.32 8.10
N ILE A 237 -19.23 -8.85 6.87
CA ILE A 237 -20.21 -7.78 6.64
C ILE A 237 -21.61 -8.23 7.11
N SER A 238 -22.02 -9.45 6.77
CA SER A 238 -23.32 -10.00 7.15
C SER A 238 -23.48 -10.14 8.67
N GLN A 239 -22.39 -10.50 9.36
CA GLN A 239 -22.34 -10.57 10.82
C GLN A 239 -22.34 -9.18 11.48
N ALA A 240 -21.60 -8.23 10.90
CA ALA A 240 -21.44 -6.89 11.45
C ALA A 240 -22.71 -6.03 11.36
N TRP A 241 -23.49 -6.21 10.29
CA TRP A 241 -24.72 -5.46 10.02
C TRP A 241 -25.83 -6.37 9.44
N PRO A 242 -26.48 -7.19 10.28
CA PRO A 242 -27.51 -8.12 9.82
C PRO A 242 -28.82 -7.42 9.44
N GLY A 243 -29.54 -8.01 8.48
CA GLY A 243 -30.89 -7.59 8.10
C GLY A 243 -30.97 -6.14 7.62
N ASP A 244 -31.93 -5.39 8.15
CA ASP A 244 -32.19 -4.01 7.71
C ASP A 244 -31.06 -3.03 8.07
N THR A 245 -30.27 -3.32 9.11
CA THR A 245 -29.09 -2.51 9.46
C THR A 245 -28.05 -2.51 8.34
N GLY A 246 -27.82 -3.67 7.70
CA GLY A 246 -26.91 -3.80 6.56
C GLY A 246 -27.40 -3.02 5.34
N LYS A 247 -28.71 -3.06 5.06
CA LYS A 247 -29.30 -2.27 3.96
C LYS A 247 -29.16 -0.77 4.19
N GLN A 248 -29.40 -0.30 5.42
CA GLN A 248 -29.26 1.11 5.78
C GLN A 248 -27.80 1.57 5.67
N ARG A 249 -26.86 0.76 6.19
CA ARG A 249 -25.43 1.03 6.05
C ARG A 249 -24.99 1.04 4.59
N GLY A 250 -25.40 0.06 3.79
CA GLY A 250 -25.06 -0.02 2.38
C GLY A 250 -25.53 1.21 1.60
N LYS A 251 -26.76 1.70 1.86
CA LYS A 251 -27.25 2.97 1.29
C LYS A 251 -26.38 4.16 1.70
N LYS A 252 -26.00 4.24 2.99
CA LYS A 252 -25.14 5.31 3.51
C LYS A 252 -23.75 5.28 2.88
N TRP A 253 -23.16 4.10 2.73
CA TRP A 253 -21.87 3.89 2.07
C TRP A 253 -21.93 4.24 0.58
N ASN A 254 -22.91 3.69 -0.15
CA ASN A 254 -23.04 3.87 -1.59
C ASN A 254 -23.30 5.32 -2.00
N LYS A 255 -23.83 6.16 -1.10
CA LYS A 255 -23.99 7.60 -1.35
C LYS A 255 -22.67 8.28 -1.73
N TYR A 256 -21.54 7.80 -1.22
CA TYR A 256 -20.23 8.37 -1.47
C TYR A 256 -19.59 7.92 -2.78
N PHE A 257 -20.16 6.92 -3.47
CA PHE A 257 -19.52 6.28 -4.61
C PHE A 257 -20.46 6.21 -5.81
N THR A 258 -19.88 6.24 -7.01
CA THR A 258 -20.65 6.14 -8.27
C THR A 258 -21.23 4.74 -8.49
N GLY A 259 -20.74 3.74 -7.76
CA GLY A 259 -21.01 2.32 -7.98
C GLY A 259 -20.10 1.67 -9.03
N VAL A 260 -19.32 2.47 -9.75
CA VAL A 260 -18.30 1.99 -10.69
C VAL A 260 -17.00 1.72 -9.93
N HIS A 261 -16.33 0.63 -10.28
CA HIS A 261 -14.99 0.32 -9.80
C HIS A 261 -14.15 -0.36 -10.88
N GLY A 262 -12.83 -0.22 -10.75
CA GLY A 262 -11.83 -0.97 -11.51
C GLY A 262 -11.02 -1.85 -10.58
N ASP A 263 -10.54 -2.96 -11.13
CA ASP A 263 -9.82 -4.01 -10.42
C ASP A 263 -8.54 -4.35 -11.17
N SER A 264 -7.43 -4.40 -10.45
CA SER A 264 -6.19 -5.00 -10.95
C SER A 264 -5.48 -5.79 -9.85
N ALA A 265 -4.62 -6.71 -10.24
CA ALA A 265 -3.74 -7.45 -9.36
C ALA A 265 -2.32 -7.52 -9.93
N TYR A 266 -1.36 -7.51 -9.02
CA TYR A 266 0.06 -7.58 -9.32
C TYR A 266 0.74 -8.52 -8.32
N THR A 267 1.90 -9.05 -8.69
CA THR A 267 2.75 -9.84 -7.80
C THR A 267 3.83 -8.93 -7.23
N LEU A 268 3.86 -8.78 -5.90
CA LEU A 268 4.99 -8.16 -5.19
C LEU A 268 6.26 -8.97 -5.46
N VAL A 269 7.36 -8.29 -5.78
CA VAL A 269 8.69 -8.90 -5.89
C VAL A 269 9.44 -8.63 -4.60
N ALA A 270 9.28 -9.50 -3.59
CA ALA A 270 9.73 -9.26 -2.22
C ALA A 270 11.25 -9.07 -2.11
N GLU A 271 12.03 -9.76 -2.94
CA GLU A 271 13.49 -9.61 -2.96
C GLU A 271 13.98 -8.23 -3.47
N LEU A 272 13.07 -7.44 -4.05
CA LEU A 272 13.31 -6.07 -4.53
C LEU A 272 12.63 -5.01 -3.63
N SER A 273 12.36 -5.36 -2.37
CA SER A 273 11.75 -4.45 -1.39
C SER A 273 12.74 -3.88 -0.38
N LYS A 274 12.47 -2.64 0.06
CA LYS A 274 13.12 -1.94 1.18
C LYS A 274 12.21 -1.87 2.41
#